data_AF-A0A662CK72-F1
#
_entry.id   AF-A0A662CK72-F1
#
_cell.length_a   1.000
_cell.length_b   1.000
_cell.length_c   1.000
_cell.angle_alpha   90.00
_cell.angle_beta   90.00
_cell.angle_gamma   90.00
#
_symmetry.space_group_name_H-M   'P 1'
#
loop_
_entity.id
_entity.type
_entity.pdbx_description
1 polymer ?
#
loop_
_entity_poly.entity_id
_entity_poly.type
_entity_poly.pdbx_seq_one_letter_code
_entity_poly.pdbx_strand_id
1 'polypeptide(L)'
;MRPSSTGIPTTIPLVGYLHSGGAGRRRPVAAVVHRLRGHRHRSGEAGHRYAFRLSATDSTGNSDGAQAQTGAVRVTKYYYHGSSRVAQRRGGVLYYLHTDHLGSTSLATHGTSGAKVSRVLYYPYGETRYTEGTLPTDRLYTGQRWEQGFGLYDYHARYYDPALGRFISADTVVPQPENH
;
A
#
# COMPACT_ATOMS: atom_id res chain seq x y z
N MET A 1 -33.63 9.02 -13.76
CA MET A 1 -32.88 8.98 -12.48
C MET A 1 -32.35 7.57 -12.29
N ARG A 2 -31.02 7.37 -12.31
CA ARG A 2 -30.40 6.03 -12.19
C ARG A 2 -30.10 5.71 -10.71
N PRO A 3 -30.35 4.48 -10.24
CA PRO A 3 -30.04 4.08 -8.86
C PRO A 3 -28.53 3.88 -8.66
N SER A 4 -28.01 4.37 -7.53
CA SER A 4 -26.61 4.26 -7.14
C SER A 4 -26.29 2.85 -6.65
N SER A 5 -25.31 2.16 -7.26
CA SER A 5 -24.84 0.86 -6.78
C SER A 5 -23.98 1.02 -5.53
N THR A 6 -24.44 0.50 -4.40
CA THR A 6 -23.66 0.42 -3.15
C THR A 6 -22.68 -0.74 -3.25
N GLY A 7 -21.41 -0.45 -3.52
CA GLY A 7 -20.33 -1.45 -3.54
C GLY A 7 -20.05 -2.02 -2.14
N ILE A 8 -19.99 -3.35 -2.05
CA ILE A 8 -19.73 -4.14 -0.84
C ILE A 8 -18.32 -3.84 -0.30
N PRO A 9 -18.12 -3.60 1.02
CA PRO A 9 -16.80 -3.37 1.60
C PRO A 9 -15.97 -4.66 1.69
N THR A 10 -14.81 -4.69 1.03
CA THR A 10 -13.81 -5.78 1.12
C THR A 10 -13.15 -5.78 2.50
N THR A 11 -13.36 -6.84 3.27
CA THR A 11 -12.68 -7.10 4.55
C THR A 11 -11.42 -7.92 4.28
N ILE A 12 -10.24 -7.48 4.74
CA ILE A 12 -9.01 -8.27 4.70
C ILE A 12 -8.70 -8.69 6.14
N PRO A 13 -8.87 -9.97 6.53
CA PRO A 13 -8.49 -10.42 7.86
C PRO A 13 -6.97 -10.60 7.95
N LEU A 14 -6.35 -10.10 9.02
CA LEU A 14 -4.97 -10.42 9.38
C LEU A 14 -5.00 -11.24 10.67
N VAL A 15 -4.63 -12.52 10.59
CA VAL A 15 -4.60 -13.45 11.73
C VAL A 15 -3.21 -13.37 12.36
N GLY A 16 -3.14 -12.99 13.63
CA GLY A 16 -1.91 -13.05 14.44
C GLY A 16 -2.19 -13.76 15.77
N TYR A 17 -1.26 -14.60 16.21
CA TYR A 17 -1.34 -15.34 17.48
C TYR A 17 -0.44 -14.69 18.53
N LEU A 18 -0.94 -14.49 19.76
CA LEU A 18 -0.14 -14.12 20.93
C LEU A 18 0.24 -15.39 21.71
N HIS A 19 1.50 -15.53 22.12
CA HIS A 19 1.94 -16.60 23.01
C HIS A 19 1.76 -16.15 24.46
N SER A 20 0.98 -16.91 25.24
CA SER A 20 0.93 -16.80 26.70
C SER A 20 1.12 -18.20 27.29
N GLY A 21 2.13 -18.37 28.14
CA GLY A 21 2.43 -19.62 28.83
C GLY A 21 1.35 -19.95 29.85
N GLY A 22 0.70 -21.10 29.70
CA GLY A 22 -0.30 -21.61 30.62
C GLY A 22 -1.32 -22.48 29.89
N ALA A 23 -1.54 -23.69 30.38
CA ALA A 23 -2.39 -24.70 29.78
C ALA A 23 -3.89 -24.31 29.84
N GLY A 24 -4.32 -23.41 28.95
CA GLY A 24 -5.71 -23.00 28.75
C GLY A 24 -6.08 -23.09 27.28
N ARG A 25 -7.29 -23.61 26.99
CA ARG A 25 -7.78 -23.87 25.62
C ARG A 25 -7.60 -22.65 24.71
N ARG A 26 -6.72 -22.78 23.71
CA ARG A 26 -6.42 -21.76 22.69
C ARG A 26 -7.69 -21.46 21.88
N ARG A 27 -8.15 -20.21 21.88
CA ARG A 27 -9.16 -19.73 20.93
C ARG A 27 -8.59 -18.59 20.07
N PRO A 28 -8.89 -18.54 18.77
CA PRO A 28 -8.32 -17.53 17.87
C PRO A 28 -8.86 -16.14 18.18
N VAL A 29 -7.98 -15.14 18.20
CA VAL A 29 -8.32 -13.72 18.33
C VAL A 29 -8.43 -13.14 16.92
N ALA A 30 -9.59 -12.56 16.58
CA ALA A 30 -9.78 -11.86 15.31
C ALA A 30 -9.69 -10.35 15.55
N ALA A 31 -8.70 -9.69 14.95
CA ALA A 31 -8.63 -8.24 14.90
C ALA A 31 -9.28 -7.76 13.59
N VAL A 32 -10.28 -6.88 13.69
CA VAL A 32 -10.96 -6.30 12.52
C VAL A 32 -10.56 -4.83 12.40
N VAL A 33 -9.95 -4.46 11.27
CA VAL A 33 -9.62 -3.07 10.94
C VAL A 33 -10.72 -2.51 10.04
N HIS A 34 -11.49 -1.55 10.53
CA HIS A 34 -12.48 -0.84 9.72
C HIS A 34 -11.90 0.46 9.13
N ARG A 35 -11.99 0.61 7.81
CA ARG A 35 -11.76 1.91 7.14
C ARG A 35 -13.03 2.74 7.22
N LEU A 36 -13.07 3.77 8.06
CA LEU A 36 -14.19 4.72 8.08
C LEU A 36 -14.18 5.57 6.81
N ARG A 37 -15.32 5.64 6.11
CA ARG A 37 -15.56 6.62 5.04
C ARG A 37 -16.33 7.81 5.60
N GLY A 38 -15.85 9.01 5.31
CA GLY A 38 -16.69 10.21 5.21
C GLY A 38 -16.19 11.41 6.01
N HIS A 39 -15.58 12.38 5.34
CA HIS A 39 -15.72 13.78 5.70
C HIS A 39 -15.74 14.64 4.41
N ARG A 40 -16.79 15.46 4.26
CA ARG A 40 -16.94 16.42 3.16
C ARG A 40 -15.87 17.51 3.30
N HIS A 41 -15.23 17.83 2.18
CA HIS A 41 -14.20 18.84 2.08
C HIS A 41 -14.82 20.25 2.05
N ARG A 42 -14.45 21.10 3.01
CA ARG A 42 -14.50 22.57 2.86
C ARG A 42 -13.04 23.02 2.68
N SER A 43 -12.76 23.70 1.58
CA SER A 43 -11.42 24.19 1.25
C SER A 43 -10.98 25.25 2.28
N GLY A 44 -9.91 24.98 3.04
CA GLY A 44 -9.30 26.01 3.90
C GLY A 44 -8.48 25.54 5.11
N GLU A 45 -8.57 24.28 5.57
CA GLU A 45 -7.86 23.86 6.78
C GLU A 45 -6.57 23.07 6.50
N ALA A 46 -5.47 23.53 7.09
CA ALA A 46 -4.18 22.86 7.06
C ALA A 46 -4.24 21.53 7.83
N GLY A 47 -4.13 20.43 7.09
CA GLY A 47 -3.83 19.10 7.63
C GLY A 47 -5.03 18.16 7.71
N HIS A 48 -4.92 17.02 7.04
CA HIS A 48 -5.88 15.94 7.18
C HIS A 48 -5.71 15.26 8.55
N ARG A 49 -6.76 15.32 9.40
CA ARG A 49 -6.86 14.50 10.61
C ARG A 49 -7.40 13.12 10.23
N TYR A 50 -6.55 12.09 10.37
CA TYR A 50 -6.96 10.70 10.21
C TYR A 50 -7.15 10.09 11.61
N ALA A 51 -8.37 9.66 11.94
CA ALA A 51 -8.64 8.88 13.14
C ALA A 51 -8.66 7.39 12.77
N PHE A 52 -7.78 6.60 13.37
CA PHE A 52 -7.80 5.14 13.30
C PHE A 52 -8.28 4.61 14.65
N ARG A 53 -9.37 3.83 14.65
CA ARG A 53 -9.85 3.14 15.86
C ARG A 53 -9.47 1.67 15.74
N LEU A 54 -8.57 1.19 16.59
CA LEU A 54 -8.40 -0.24 16.82
C LEU A 54 -9.40 -0.66 17.90
N SER A 55 -10.18 -1.69 17.62
CA SER A 55 -11.10 -2.29 18.60
C SER A 55 -10.72 -3.76 18.74
N ALA A 56 -10.38 -4.19 19.95
CA ALA A 56 -10.22 -5.59 20.30
C ALA A 56 -11.28 -5.91 21.34
N THR A 57 -12.05 -6.99 21.12
CA THR A 57 -12.97 -7.51 22.14
C THR A 57 -12.27 -8.70 22.78
N ASP A 58 -11.85 -8.54 24.03
CA ASP A 58 -11.40 -9.66 24.86
C ASP A 58 -12.59 -10.09 25.73
N SER A 59 -13.18 -11.24 25.42
CA SER A 59 -14.23 -11.84 26.24
C SER A 59 -13.58 -12.80 27.25
N THR A 60 -12.76 -12.26 28.15
CA THR A 60 -12.23 -12.99 29.29
C THR A 60 -12.83 -12.37 30.55
N GLY A 61 -13.66 -13.12 31.28
CA GLY A 61 -14.20 -12.69 32.57
C GLY A 61 -13.12 -12.72 33.65
N ASN A 62 -12.15 -11.80 33.57
CA ASN A 62 -11.13 -11.62 34.59
C ASN A 62 -11.22 -10.18 35.15
N SER A 63 -11.29 -10.07 36.48
CA SER A 63 -11.35 -8.79 37.21
C SER A 63 -10.00 -8.08 37.31
N ASP A 64 -8.95 -8.61 36.69
CA ASP A 64 -7.65 -7.95 36.59
C ASP A 64 -7.60 -7.07 35.33
N GLY A 65 -7.25 -5.80 35.51
CA GLY A 65 -7.18 -4.82 34.43
C GLY A 65 -6.24 -5.27 33.30
N ALA A 66 -6.80 -5.46 32.11
CA ALA A 66 -6.01 -5.69 30.91
C ALA A 66 -5.47 -4.36 30.36
N GLN A 67 -4.14 -4.20 30.32
CA GLN A 67 -3.53 -3.10 29.58
C GLN A 67 -3.32 -3.50 28.11
N ALA A 68 -4.10 -2.91 27.21
CA ALA A 68 -3.86 -3.02 25.78
C ALA A 68 -2.75 -2.03 25.36
N GLN A 69 -1.52 -2.53 25.23
CA GLN A 69 -0.41 -1.73 24.70
C GLN A 69 -0.45 -1.78 23.16
N THR A 70 -0.86 -0.67 22.53
CA THR A 70 -0.77 -0.54 21.07
C THR A 70 0.67 -0.20 20.68
N GLY A 71 1.26 -1.01 19.81
CA GLY A 71 2.56 -0.70 19.20
C GLY A 71 2.47 0.57 18.35
N ALA A 72 3.59 1.27 18.18
CA ALA A 72 3.64 2.51 17.41
C ALA A 72 2.91 2.38 16.06
N VAL A 73 1.87 3.19 15.85
CA VAL A 73 1.13 3.25 14.59
C VAL A 73 2.08 3.77 13.50
N ARG A 74 2.54 2.87 12.62
CA ARG A 74 3.37 3.25 11.46
C ARG A 74 2.48 3.88 10.40
N VAL A 75 2.40 5.20 10.41
CA VAL A 75 1.75 5.97 9.35
C VAL A 75 2.74 6.24 8.22
N THR A 76 2.36 5.87 6.99
CA THR A 76 3.04 6.32 5.76
C THR A 76 2.18 7.40 5.10
N LYS A 77 2.76 8.57 4.82
CA LYS A 77 2.13 9.64 4.04
C LYS A 77 2.71 9.65 2.64
N TYR A 78 1.87 9.82 1.63
CA TYR A 78 2.29 9.91 0.22
C TYR A 78 2.01 11.32 -0.30
N TYR A 79 2.94 11.86 -1.10
CA TYR A 79 2.84 13.18 -1.71
C TYR A 79 2.88 13.03 -3.23
N TYR A 80 1.99 13.76 -3.90
CA TYR A 80 1.76 13.62 -5.34
C TYR A 80 1.90 14.96 -6.05
N HIS A 81 2.38 14.91 -7.29
CA HIS A 81 2.29 15.99 -8.27
C HIS A 81 1.54 15.43 -9.48
N GLY A 82 0.32 15.91 -9.71
CA GLY A 82 -0.61 15.25 -10.62
C GLY A 82 -0.88 13.81 -10.19
N SER A 83 -0.71 12.86 -11.11
CA SER A 83 -0.83 11.41 -10.85
C SER A 83 0.46 10.75 -10.33
N SER A 84 1.59 11.46 -10.33
CA SER A 84 2.89 10.90 -9.96
C SER A 84 3.20 11.05 -8.48
N ARG A 85 3.60 9.96 -7.81
CA ARG A 85 4.06 9.99 -6.42
C ARG A 85 5.49 10.56 -6.38
N VAL A 86 5.66 11.76 -5.84
CA VAL A 86 6.95 12.48 -5.81
C VAL A 86 7.68 12.36 -4.47
N ALA A 87 6.97 12.03 -3.40
CA ALA A 87 7.61 11.80 -2.10
C ALA A 87 6.75 10.89 -1.22
N GLN A 88 7.36 10.36 -0.16
CA GLN A 88 6.64 9.73 0.94
C GLN A 88 7.32 9.97 2.27
N ARG A 89 6.53 10.01 3.35
CA ARG A 89 7.02 10.07 4.72
C ARG A 89 6.65 8.79 5.45
N ARG A 90 7.64 8.01 5.89
CA ARG A 90 7.45 6.75 6.62
C ARG A 90 8.31 6.76 7.87
N GLY A 91 7.73 6.42 9.03
CA GLY A 91 8.47 6.41 10.30
C GLY A 91 9.08 7.77 10.66
N GLY A 92 8.40 8.87 10.31
CA GLY A 92 8.89 10.24 10.52
C GLY A 92 9.87 10.75 9.47
N VAL A 93 10.47 9.88 8.66
CA VAL A 93 11.47 10.25 7.64
C VAL A 93 10.81 10.55 6.30
N LEU A 94 11.16 11.67 5.68
CA LEU A 94 10.74 12.04 4.32
C LEU A 94 11.73 11.50 3.29
N TYR A 95 11.21 10.94 2.20
CA TYR A 95 11.98 10.48 1.06
C TYR A 95 11.41 11.11 -0.21
N TYR A 96 12.25 11.75 -1.02
CA TYR A 96 11.90 12.17 -2.36
C TYR A 96 12.12 11.02 -3.33
N LEU A 97 11.17 10.84 -4.26
CA LEU A 97 11.20 9.81 -5.29
C LEU A 97 11.44 10.50 -6.63
N HIS A 98 12.44 10.02 -7.36
CA HIS A 98 12.82 10.52 -8.67
C HIS A 98 12.49 9.46 -9.71
N THR A 99 11.75 9.85 -10.73
CA THR A 99 11.30 8.95 -11.78
C THR A 99 12.05 9.18 -13.09
N ASP A 100 12.14 8.15 -13.91
CA ASP A 100 12.54 8.29 -15.32
C ASP A 100 11.40 8.82 -16.19
N HIS A 101 11.63 8.90 -17.51
CA HIS A 101 10.66 9.40 -18.50
C HIS A 101 9.40 8.54 -18.62
N LEU A 102 9.42 7.27 -18.21
CA LEU A 102 8.26 6.38 -18.18
C LEU A 102 7.54 6.43 -16.82
N GLY A 103 8.05 7.20 -15.86
CA GLY A 103 7.52 7.27 -14.51
C GLY A 103 8.04 6.16 -13.58
N SER A 104 9.05 5.39 -13.98
CA SER A 104 9.66 4.37 -13.11
C SER A 104 10.48 5.02 -12.02
N THR A 105 10.30 4.62 -10.76
CA THR A 105 11.13 5.15 -9.65
C THR A 105 12.56 4.67 -9.78
N SER A 106 13.50 5.54 -10.14
CA SER A 106 14.90 5.18 -10.40
C SER A 106 15.85 5.60 -9.29
N LEU A 107 15.47 6.58 -8.47
CA LEU A 107 16.30 7.09 -7.37
C LEU A 107 15.41 7.55 -6.21
N ALA A 108 15.88 7.36 -4.99
CA ALA A 108 15.30 7.98 -3.80
C ALA A 108 16.37 8.73 -3.02
N THR A 109 16.02 9.93 -2.53
CA THR A 109 16.91 10.76 -1.70
C THR A 109 16.26 11.06 -0.36
N HIS A 110 17.10 11.24 0.65
CA HIS A 110 16.67 11.58 2.00
C HIS A 110 16.21 13.04 2.05
N GLY A 111 15.02 13.29 2.60
CA GLY A 111 14.34 14.57 2.50
C GLY A 111 15.04 15.73 3.21
N THR A 112 15.81 15.46 4.28
CA THR A 112 16.53 16.49 5.03
C THR A 112 17.95 16.70 4.52
N SER A 113 18.68 15.62 4.24
CA SER A 113 20.11 15.69 3.92
C SER A 113 20.39 15.70 2.42
N GLY A 114 19.39 15.42 1.58
CA GLY A 114 19.56 15.27 0.14
C GLY A 114 20.35 14.02 -0.28
N ALA A 115 20.89 13.26 0.68
CA ALA A 115 21.72 12.09 0.41
C ALA A 115 20.95 11.02 -0.37
N LYS A 116 21.65 10.33 -1.29
CA LYS A 116 21.13 9.15 -2.00
C LYS A 116 20.81 8.05 -0.99
N VAL A 117 19.57 7.56 -1.01
CA VAL A 117 19.10 6.44 -0.19
C VAL A 117 19.11 5.14 -1.00
N SER A 118 18.66 5.21 -2.24
CA SER A 118 18.62 4.04 -3.13
C SER A 118 18.59 4.42 -4.58
N ARG A 119 19.08 3.54 -5.45
CA ARG A 119 19.01 3.67 -6.92
C ARG A 119 18.62 2.35 -7.53
N VAL A 120 17.73 2.37 -8.52
CA VAL A 120 17.31 1.21 -9.30
C VAL A 120 17.39 1.52 -10.78
N LEU A 121 17.94 0.58 -11.54
CA LEU A 121 17.92 0.60 -13.01
C LEU A 121 17.08 -0.57 -13.49
N TYR A 122 16.29 -0.33 -14.53
CA TYR A 122 15.41 -1.33 -15.13
C TYR A 122 15.93 -1.75 -16.51
N TYR A 123 15.69 -3.00 -16.88
CA TYR A 123 15.67 -3.41 -18.28
C TYR A 123 14.45 -2.81 -19.00
N PRO A 124 14.42 -2.80 -20.34
CA PRO A 124 13.31 -2.20 -21.10
C PRO A 124 11.92 -2.69 -20.69
N TYR A 125 11.80 -3.97 -20.31
CA TYR A 125 10.54 -4.61 -19.90
C TYR A 125 10.28 -4.61 -18.39
N GLY A 126 11.10 -3.92 -17.60
CA GLY A 126 10.82 -3.66 -16.17
C GLY A 126 11.47 -4.61 -15.18
N GLU A 127 12.27 -5.58 -15.63
CA GLU A 127 13.14 -6.34 -14.74
C GLU A 127 14.19 -5.42 -14.10
N THR A 128 14.54 -5.70 -12.85
CA THR A 128 15.59 -4.94 -12.15
C THR A 128 16.94 -5.32 -12.71
N ARG A 129 17.59 -4.39 -13.42
CA ARG A 129 18.96 -4.54 -13.92
C ARG A 129 20.00 -4.31 -12.84
N TYR A 130 19.75 -3.36 -11.95
CA TYR A 130 20.66 -3.01 -10.87
C TYR A 130 19.88 -2.37 -9.73
N THR A 131 20.27 -2.67 -8.49
CA THR A 131 19.74 -2.00 -7.30
C THR A 131 20.87 -1.67 -6.33
N GLU A 132 20.77 -0.50 -5.72
CA GLU A 132 21.65 -0.02 -4.66
C GLU A 132 20.77 0.54 -3.55
N GLY A 133 21.03 0.13 -2.29
CA GLY A 133 20.18 0.50 -1.16
C GLY A 133 18.80 -0.15 -1.21
N THR A 134 17.88 0.36 -0.39
CA THR A 134 16.49 -0.13 -0.33
C THR A 134 15.54 0.99 -0.69
N LEU A 135 14.72 0.78 -1.71
CA LEU A 135 13.69 1.74 -2.08
C LEU A 135 12.66 1.86 -0.95
N PRO A 136 12.26 3.09 -0.58
CA PRO A 136 11.22 3.27 0.43
C PRO A 136 9.82 2.97 -0.12
N THR A 137 9.66 2.78 -1.44
CA THR A 137 8.37 2.69 -2.16
C THR A 137 8.17 1.31 -2.78
N ASP A 138 6.91 0.92 -2.89
CA ASP A 138 6.43 -0.23 -3.66
C ASP A 138 6.11 0.12 -5.12
N ARG A 139 6.08 1.41 -5.48
CA ARG A 139 5.87 1.87 -6.86
C ARG A 139 7.19 1.93 -7.61
N LEU A 140 7.43 0.96 -8.50
CA LEU A 140 8.69 0.76 -9.20
C LEU A 140 8.54 1.09 -10.69
N TYR A 141 8.67 0.11 -11.59
CA TYR A 141 8.59 0.29 -13.04
C TYR A 141 7.27 0.92 -13.50
N THR A 142 7.36 1.94 -14.35
CA THR A 142 6.23 2.75 -14.86
C THR A 142 5.26 3.25 -13.77
N GLY A 143 5.75 3.40 -12.54
CA GLY A 143 4.95 3.85 -11.40
C GLY A 143 3.95 2.81 -10.86
N GLN A 144 4.02 1.56 -11.30
CA GLN A 144 3.13 0.49 -10.87
C GLN A 144 3.59 -0.19 -9.58
N ARG A 145 2.64 -0.77 -8.85
CA ARG A 145 2.94 -1.45 -7.59
C ARG A 145 3.60 -2.79 -7.89
N TRP A 146 4.75 -3.02 -7.27
CA TRP A 146 5.44 -4.30 -7.29
C TRP A 146 4.89 -5.22 -6.21
N GLU A 147 4.39 -6.39 -6.62
CA GLU A 147 3.95 -7.45 -5.73
C GLU A 147 5.07 -8.47 -5.54
N GLN A 148 5.89 -8.24 -4.51
CA GLN A 148 7.10 -9.04 -4.26
C GLN A 148 6.84 -10.55 -4.14
N GLY A 149 5.68 -10.94 -3.60
CA GLY A 149 5.32 -12.35 -3.43
C GLY A 149 5.08 -13.10 -4.74
N PHE A 150 4.73 -12.38 -5.82
CA PHE A 150 4.42 -12.97 -7.13
C PHE A 150 5.47 -12.63 -8.19
N GLY A 151 6.30 -11.61 -7.95
CA GLY A 151 7.23 -11.12 -8.97
C GLY A 151 6.52 -10.37 -10.10
N LEU A 152 5.37 -9.74 -9.81
CA LEU A 152 4.51 -9.11 -10.82
C LEU A 152 4.25 -7.64 -10.49
N TYR A 153 3.95 -6.88 -11.54
CA TYR A 153 3.43 -5.51 -11.44
C TYR A 153 1.90 -5.50 -11.50
N ASP A 154 1.27 -4.82 -10.53
CA ASP A 154 -0.17 -4.57 -10.51
C ASP A 154 -0.48 -3.29 -11.30
N TYR A 155 -1.04 -3.44 -12.49
CA TYR A 155 -1.55 -2.37 -13.36
C TYR A 155 -3.06 -2.11 -13.14
N HIS A 156 -3.59 -2.49 -11.98
CA HIS A 156 -5.00 -2.42 -11.56
C HIS A 156 -5.95 -3.36 -12.31
N ALA A 157 -5.91 -3.38 -13.64
CA ALA A 157 -6.76 -4.24 -14.46
C ALA A 157 -6.15 -5.62 -14.69
N ARG A 158 -4.82 -5.69 -14.78
CA ARG A 158 -4.06 -6.90 -15.09
C ARG A 158 -2.73 -6.90 -14.34
N TYR A 159 -2.19 -8.10 -14.15
CA TYR A 159 -0.82 -8.27 -13.68
C TYR A 159 0.14 -8.40 -14.86
N TYR A 160 1.27 -7.70 -14.77
CA TYR A 160 2.33 -7.69 -15.77
C TYR A 160 3.57 -8.41 -15.24
N ASP A 161 4.09 -9.33 -16.04
CA ASP A 161 5.32 -10.07 -15.76
C ASP A 161 6.49 -9.38 -16.47
N PRO A 162 7.45 -8.79 -15.72
CA PRO A 162 8.59 -8.13 -16.32
C PRO A 162 9.57 -9.09 -17.00
N ALA A 163 9.66 -10.34 -16.55
CA ALA A 163 10.56 -11.35 -17.12
C ALA A 163 10.06 -11.85 -18.48
N LEU A 164 8.73 -11.94 -18.65
CA LEU A 164 8.12 -12.27 -19.93
C LEU A 164 7.87 -11.05 -20.82
N GLY A 165 7.96 -9.84 -20.27
CA GLY A 165 7.63 -8.60 -20.94
C GLY A 165 6.17 -8.49 -21.38
N ARG A 166 5.23 -9.11 -20.64
CA ARG A 166 3.80 -9.14 -21.02
C ARG A 166 2.86 -9.30 -19.83
N PHE A 167 1.57 -9.02 -20.07
CA PHE A 167 0.51 -9.35 -19.12
C PHE A 167 0.28 -10.85 -19.03
N ILE A 168 -0.02 -11.34 -17.83
CA ILE A 168 -0.31 -12.77 -17.57
C ILE A 168 -1.78 -13.13 -17.86
N SER A 169 -2.58 -12.18 -18.32
CA SER A 169 -3.97 -12.36 -18.69
C SER A 169 -4.30 -11.54 -19.93
N ALA A 170 -5.23 -12.06 -20.74
CA ALA A 170 -5.75 -11.37 -21.91
C ALA A 170 -6.48 -10.07 -21.49
N ASP A 171 -6.61 -9.14 -22.43
CA ASP A 171 -7.47 -7.97 -22.22
C ASP A 171 -8.94 -8.41 -22.13
N THR A 172 -9.69 -7.79 -21.23
CA THR A 172 -11.14 -8.04 -21.08
C THR A 172 -11.95 -7.20 -22.05
N VAL A 173 -11.37 -6.13 -22.60
CA VAL A 173 -11.98 -5.31 -23.64
C VAL A 173 -11.55 -5.84 -24.99
N VAL A 174 -12.45 -6.59 -25.64
CA VAL A 174 -12.29 -6.97 -27.04
C VAL A 174 -12.90 -5.85 -27.89
N PRO A 175 -12.15 -5.23 -28.82
CA PRO A 175 -12.72 -4.26 -29.75
C PRO A 175 -13.89 -4.89 -30.50
N GLN A 176 -15.05 -4.21 -30.53
CA GLN A 176 -16.20 -4.74 -31.26
C GLN A 176 -15.85 -4.84 -32.75
N PRO A 177 -16.12 -5.99 -33.40
CA PRO A 177 -15.74 -6.23 -34.80
C PRO A 177 -16.55 -5.42 -35.82
N GLU A 178 -17.43 -4.50 -35.40
CA GLU A 178 -18.46 -3.91 -36.27
C GLU A 178 -18.18 -2.46 -36.72
N ASN A 179 -16.94 -1.96 -36.56
CA ASN A 179 -16.52 -0.72 -37.22
C ASN A 179 -15.74 -1.05 -38.51
N HIS A 180 -16.49 -1.26 -39.59
CA HIS A 180 -16.00 -1.18 -40.97
C HIS A 180 -16.73 -0.06 -41.71
#